data_AF-A0A4Q1CCW6-F1
#
_entry.id   AF-A0A4Q1CCW6-F1
#
_cell.length_a   1.000
_cell.length_b   1.000
_cell.length_c   1.000
_cell.angle_alpha   90.00
_cell.angle_beta   90.00
_cell.angle_gamma   90.00
#
_symmetry.space_group_name_H-M   'P 1'
#
loop_
_entity.id
_entity.type
_entity.pdbx_description
1 polymer ?
#
loop_
_entity_poly.entity_id
_entity_poly.type
_entity_poly.pdbx_seq_one_letter_code
_entity_poly.pdbx_strand_id
1 'polypeptide(L)' 'VRRIAHHLAARLPASVEVDDLIQAGMMGLIEASRSYDADQGASFETYASIRIRGSMIDEIRRGDWVPRSVHRRARDAAAT' A
#
# COMPACT_ATOMS: atom_id res chain seq x y z
N VAL A 1 -1.89 -11.32 -1.03
CA VAL A 1 -2.65 -10.04 -1.11
C VAL A 1 -3.47 -9.75 0.16
N ARG A 2 -4.49 -10.52 0.51
CA ARG A 2 -5.41 -10.24 1.65
C ARG A 2 -4.70 -9.90 2.97
N ARG A 3 -3.65 -10.65 3.34
CA ARG A 3 -2.85 -10.37 4.54
C ARG A 3 -2.25 -8.95 4.56
N ILE A 4 -1.72 -8.50 3.42
CA ILE A 4 -1.14 -7.15 3.29
C ILE A 4 -2.24 -6.09 3.38
N ALA A 5 -3.40 -6.34 2.76
CA ALA A 5 -4.57 -5.46 2.82
C ALA A 5 -5.03 -5.22 4.28
N HIS A 6 -5.24 -6.30 5.04
CA HIS A 6 -5.68 -6.22 6.43
C HIS A 6 -4.65 -5.52 7.33
N HIS A 7 -3.35 -5.77 7.11
CA HIS A 7 -2.29 -5.06 7.84
C HIS A 7 -2.25 -3.55 7.54
N LEU A 8 -2.55 -3.15 6.30
CA LEU A 8 -2.67 -1.75 5.95
C LEU A 8 -3.92 -1.13 6.56
N ALA A 9 -5.08 -1.77 6.39
CA ALA A 9 -6.37 -1.31 6.90
C ALA A 9 -6.36 -1.05 8.42
N ALA A 10 -5.65 -1.87 9.19
CA ALA A 10 -5.49 -1.68 10.64
C ALA A 10 -4.86 -0.34 11.05
N ARG A 11 -4.24 0.39 10.10
CA ARG A 11 -3.57 1.68 10.33
C ARG A 11 -4.27 2.83 9.61
N LEU A 12 -5.39 2.56 8.94
CA LEU A 12 -6.17 3.51 8.14
C LEU A 12 -7.48 3.87 8.85
N PRO A 13 -8.12 4.99 8.49
CA PRO A 13 -9.46 5.32 8.96
C PRO A 13 -10.47 4.27 8.51
N ALA A 14 -11.58 4.17 9.26
CA ALA A 14 -12.69 3.27 8.93
C ALA A 14 -13.38 3.61 7.59
N SER A 15 -13.11 4.76 6.99
CA SER A 15 -13.59 5.14 5.66
C SER A 15 -12.86 4.41 4.52
N VAL A 16 -11.76 3.70 4.80
CA VAL A 16 -11.06 2.92 3.79
C VAL A 16 -11.60 1.50 3.78
N GLU A 17 -12.20 1.11 2.67
CA GLU A 17 -12.73 -0.23 2.46
C GLU A 17 -11.60 -1.24 2.18
N VAL A 18 -11.61 -2.36 2.91
CA VAL A 18 -10.57 -3.40 2.76
C VAL A 18 -10.63 -4.06 1.39
N ASP A 19 -11.83 -4.17 0.81
CA ASP A 19 -12.01 -4.79 -0.50
C ASP A 19 -11.37 -3.97 -1.63
N ASP A 20 -11.36 -2.64 -1.52
CA ASP A 20 -10.65 -1.77 -2.47
C ASP A 20 -9.13 -1.98 -2.39
N LEU A 21 -8.59 -2.14 -1.17
CA LEU A 21 -7.18 -2.50 -0.99
C LEU A 21 -6.86 -3.86 -1.59
N ILE A 22 -7.74 -4.86 -1.39
CA ILE A 22 -7.57 -6.19 -1.96
C ILE A 22 -7.55 -6.09 -3.49
N GLN A 23 -8.50 -5.37 -4.10
CA GLN A 23 -8.55 -5.17 -5.55
C GLN A 23 -7.30 -4.47 -6.09
N ALA A 24 -6.90 -3.36 -5.48
CA ALA A 24 -5.68 -2.64 -5.86
C ALA A 24 -4.42 -3.53 -5.75
N GLY A 25 -4.32 -4.33 -4.69
CA GLY A 25 -3.21 -5.28 -4.54
C GLY A 25 -3.25 -6.45 -5.52
N MET A 26 -4.43 -6.90 -5.95
CA MET A 26 -4.55 -7.89 -7.02
C MET A 26 -4.03 -7.34 -8.35
N MET A 27 -4.33 -6.07 -8.66
CA MET A 27 -3.76 -5.39 -9.84
C MET A 27 -2.24 -5.32 -9.76
N GLY A 28 -1.69 -4.97 -8.58
CA GLY A 28 -0.23 -4.96 -8.37
C GLY A 28 0.42 -6.35 -8.49
N LEU A 29 -0.28 -7.42 -8.11
CA LEU A 29 0.20 -8.78 -8.32
C LEU A 29 0.21 -9.17 -9.80
N ILE A 30 -0.84 -8.81 -10.56
CA ILE A 30 -0.90 -9.06 -12.00
C ILE A 30 0.26 -8.35 -12.71
N GLU A 31 0.49 -7.07 -12.38
CA GLU A 31 1.62 -6.33 -12.92
C GLU A 31 2.97 -6.98 -12.53
N ALA A 32 3.12 -7.36 -11.27
CA ALA A 32 4.32 -8.05 -10.81
C ALA A 32 4.58 -9.35 -11.57
N SER A 33 3.53 -10.13 -11.87
CA SER A 33 3.65 -11.37 -12.66
C SER A 33 4.14 -11.14 -14.08
N ARG A 34 3.89 -9.95 -14.66
CA ARG A 34 4.29 -9.60 -16.02
C ARG A 34 5.69 -8.98 -16.09
N SER A 35 6.09 -8.27 -15.04
CA SER A 35 7.33 -7.48 -15.01
C SER A 35 8.45 -8.09 -14.18
N TYR A 36 8.21 -9.25 -13.54
CA TYR A 36 9.23 -9.93 -12.77
C TYR A 36 10.33 -10.50 -13.66
N ASP A 37 11.56 -10.31 -13.22
CA ASP A 37 12.77 -10.81 -13.84
C ASP A 37 13.58 -11.58 -12.79
N ALA A 38 13.80 -12.88 -13.05
CA ALA A 38 14.53 -13.76 -12.14
C ALA A 38 16.04 -13.46 -12.09
N ASP A 39 16.58 -12.82 -13.12
CA ASP A 39 18.01 -12.53 -13.21
C ASP A 39 18.44 -11.39 -12.28
N GLN A 40 17.47 -10.65 -11.71
CA GLN A 40 17.73 -9.56 -10.75
C GLN A 40 17.91 -10.05 -9.29
N GLY A 41 17.88 -11.36 -9.05
CA GLY A 41 18.33 -11.96 -7.78
C GLY A 41 17.35 -11.87 -6.60
N ALA A 42 16.18 -11.24 -6.76
CA ALA A 42 15.11 -11.25 -5.77
C ALA A 42 14.11 -12.37 -6.08
N SER A 43 13.57 -13.05 -5.05
CA SER A 43 12.48 -14.00 -5.28
C SER A 43 11.21 -13.27 -5.77
N PHE A 44 10.41 -13.95 -6.60
CA PHE A 44 9.12 -13.43 -7.05
C PHE A 44 8.24 -12.99 -5.88
N GLU A 45 8.21 -13.76 -4.79
CA GLU A 45 7.44 -13.40 -3.59
C GLU A 45 7.89 -12.06 -2.99
N THR A 46 9.21 -11.84 -2.89
CA THR A 46 9.78 -10.59 -2.38
C THR A 46 9.39 -9.42 -3.27
N TYR A 47 9.60 -9.56 -4.58
CA TYR A 47 9.25 -8.55 -5.57
C TYR A 47 7.75 -8.22 -5.59
N ALA A 48 6.91 -9.25 -5.69
CA ALA A 48 5.46 -9.09 -5.72
C ALA A 48 4.93 -8.47 -4.43
N SER A 49 5.50 -8.81 -3.26
CA SER A 49 5.07 -8.22 -1.98
C SER A 49 5.24 -6.70 -1.95
N ILE A 50 6.31 -6.18 -2.56
CA ILE A 50 6.59 -4.74 -2.67
C ILE A 50 5.60 -4.09 -3.65
N ARG A 51 5.39 -4.69 -4.83
CA ARG A 51 4.44 -4.19 -5.84
C ARG A 51 3.00 -4.15 -5.33
N ILE A 52 2.52 -5.24 -4.73
CA ILE A 52 1.18 -5.34 -4.13
C ILE A 52 0.96 -4.20 -3.12
N ARG A 53 1.92 -4.01 -2.21
CA ARG A 53 1.83 -2.95 -1.19
C ARG A 53 1.85 -1.56 -1.84
N GLY A 54 2.68 -1.36 -2.86
CA GLY A 54 2.73 -0.11 -3.63
C GLY A 54 1.37 0.24 -4.23
N SER A 55 0.75 -0.69 -4.96
CA SER A 55 -0.56 -0.46 -5.58
C SER A 55 -1.66 -0.13 -4.57
N MET A 56 -1.66 -0.78 -3.41
CA MET A 56 -2.58 -0.44 -2.30
C MET A 56 -2.35 0.98 -1.77
N ILE A 57 -1.09 1.39 -1.58
CA ILE A 57 -0.76 2.73 -1.11
C ILE A 57 -1.17 3.79 -2.14
N ASP A 58 -1.00 3.49 -3.43
CA ASP A 58 -1.38 4.41 -4.49
C ASP A 58 -2.91 4.57 -4.58
N GLU A 59 -3.68 3.51 -4.31
CA GLU A 59 -5.14 3.61 -4.16
C GLU A 59 -5.53 4.51 -2.99
N ILE A 60 -4.91 4.31 -1.83
CA ILE A 60 -5.16 5.13 -0.64
C ILE A 60 -4.85 6.61 -0.89
N ARG A 61 -3.79 6.91 -1.65
CA ARG A 61 -3.42 8.28 -2.03
C ARG A 61 -4.42 8.93 -2.98
N ARG A 62 -5.09 8.15 -3.84
CA ARG A 62 -6.17 8.67 -4.70
C ARG A 62 -7.40 9.08 -3.88
N GLY A 63 -7.62 8.44 -2.74
CA GLY A 63 -8.71 8.77 -1.79
C GLY A 63 -8.38 9.87 -0.77
N ASP A 64 -7.41 10.75 -1.04
CA ASP A 64 -7.01 11.88 -0.18
C ASP A 64 -6.56 11.51 1.25
N TRP A 65 -6.12 10.27 1.46
CA TRP A 65 -5.61 9.87 2.78
C TRP A 65 -4.23 10.45 3.07
N VAL A 66 -4.09 11.04 4.27
CA VAL A 66 -2.86 11.67 4.75
C VAL A 66 -2.15 10.77 5.78
N PRO A 67 -0.84 10.49 5.64
CA PRO A 67 -0.11 9.66 6.60
C PRO A 67 -0.08 10.23 8.02
N ARG A 68 -0.06 9.33 9.03
CA ARG A 68 0.07 9.71 10.46
C ARG A 68 1.26 10.62 10.76
N SER A 69 2.37 10.46 10.04
CA SER A 69 3.56 11.33 10.20
C SER A 69 3.29 12.76 9.75
N VAL A 70 2.48 12.95 8.72
CA VAL A 70 2.06 14.28 8.24
C VAL A 70 1.14 14.92 9.27
N HIS A 71 0.16 14.18 9.82
CA HIS A 71 -0.65 14.67 10.93
C HIS A 71 0.17 15.04 12.17
N ARG A 72 1.21 14.25 12.49
CA ARG A 72 2.12 14.56 13.61
C ARG A 72 2.88 15.87 13.36
N ARG A 73 3.51 16.00 12.18
CA ARG A 73 4.23 17.23 11.80
C ARG A 73 3.34 18.46 11.81
N ALA A 74 2.09 18.35 11.34
CA ALA A 74 1.13 19.45 11.37
C ALA A 74 0.82 19.90 12.81
N ARG A 75 0.71 18.95 13.75
CA ARG A 75 0.52 19.28 15.17
C ARG A 75 1.76 19.93 15.79
N ASP A 76 2.95 19.44 15.47
CA ASP A 76 4.21 19.99 15.99
C ASP A 76 4.41 21.43 15.49
N ALA A 77 4.11 21.70 14.21
CA ALA A 77 4.20 23.03 13.61
C ALA A 77 3.17 24.03 14.17
N ALA A 78 1.97 23.56 14.54
CA ALA A 78 0.95 24.42 15.16
C ALA A 78 1.20 24.72 16.65
N ALA A 79 2.16 24.03 17.27
CA ALA A 79 2.53 24.21 18.67
C ALA A 79 3.72 25.18 18.87
N THR A 80 4.24 25.77 17.79
CA THR A 80 5.28 26.82 17.78
C THR A 80 4.65 28.16 17.41
#